data_AF-A0A815W4N7-F1
#
_entry.id   AF-A0A815W4N7-F1
#
_cell.length_a   1.000
_cell.length_b   1.000
_cell.length_c   1.000
_cell.angle_alpha   90.00
_cell.angle_beta   90.00
_cell.angle_gamma   90.00
#
_symmetry.space_group_name_H-M   'P 1'
#
loop_
_entity.id
_entity.type
_entity.pdbx_description
1 polymer ?
#
loop_
_entity_poly.entity_id
_entity_poly.type
_entity_poly.pdbx_seq_one_letter_code
_entity_poly.pdbx_strand_id
1 'polypeptide(L)'
;MAHQSMSSTAKTNCRQCAPKPVAAITSCKGCSEDFCRKHFNEHRDQLSNQLHVVINQHDNILQSLQPQAASRSNTSRVERANQLLQQIEQWKTNAIGQVMRVAKDATDTIERLFNTEIQLQKLRERTRVITKELRDQEESDSFVESDIQRWTKQLEEIKNDATRPLPFAIQPPKIEIQSIPWDSIIKIHSAPPSTKTTNRAQAPPTIFKPCHHPLHYYTSIIHFIYIVFEHNATFQEPTTPTPHRHKRIQNSRHTNK
;
A
#
# COMPACT_ATOMS: atom_id res chain seq x y z
N MET A 1 -43.56 51.72 53.13
CA MET A 1 -42.10 51.71 52.93
C MET A 1 -41.84 51.74 51.44
N ALA A 2 -41.28 52.84 50.94
CA ALA A 2 -40.97 53.06 49.54
C ALA A 2 -39.48 52.76 49.30
N HIS A 3 -39.16 51.92 48.31
CA HIS A 3 -37.82 51.81 47.75
C HIS A 3 -37.87 52.32 46.30
N GLN A 4 -37.54 53.60 46.12
CA GLN A 4 -37.16 54.16 44.83
C GLN A 4 -35.68 53.85 44.62
N SER A 5 -35.37 52.94 43.70
CA SER A 5 -34.01 52.81 43.17
C SER A 5 -33.77 53.92 42.15
N MET A 6 -33.09 54.98 42.57
CA MET A 6 -32.48 55.94 41.66
C MET A 6 -31.27 55.28 40.99
N SER A 7 -31.44 54.80 39.75
CA SER A 7 -30.31 54.53 38.87
C SER A 7 -29.95 55.83 38.16
N SER A 8 -28.93 56.53 38.67
CA SER A 8 -28.30 57.65 37.99
C SER A 8 -27.46 57.13 36.82
N THR A 9 -28.11 56.90 35.68
CA THR A 9 -27.38 56.63 34.43
C THR A 9 -26.61 57.89 34.04
N ALA A 10 -25.30 57.90 34.31
CA ALA A 10 -24.40 58.87 33.74
C ALA A 10 -24.58 58.83 32.22
N LYS A 11 -25.09 59.91 31.63
CA LYS A 11 -25.32 59.99 30.19
C LYS A 11 -23.96 59.95 29.48
N THR A 12 -23.63 58.82 28.88
CA THR A 12 -22.41 58.70 28.08
C THR A 12 -22.61 59.38 26.73
N ASN A 13 -21.53 59.93 26.19
CA ASN A 13 -21.55 60.61 24.89
C ASN A 13 -21.14 59.62 23.80
N CYS A 14 -21.70 59.82 22.60
CA CYS A 14 -21.30 59.08 21.43
C CYS A 14 -19.81 59.27 21.13
N ARG A 15 -19.07 58.17 20.98
CA ARG A 15 -17.62 58.16 20.73
C ARG A 15 -17.20 58.88 19.45
N GLN A 16 -18.05 58.89 18.42
CA GLN A 16 -17.72 59.43 17.10
C GLN A 16 -18.27 60.86 16.87
N CYS A 17 -19.08 61.40 17.80
CA CYS A 17 -19.59 62.76 17.71
C CYS A 17 -18.55 63.77 18.23
N ALA A 18 -17.71 64.30 17.35
CA ALA A 18 -16.87 65.48 17.61
C ALA A 18 -17.13 66.54 16.52
N PRO A 19 -17.11 67.86 16.82
CA PRO A 19 -16.78 68.51 18.11
C PRO A 19 -17.98 68.72 19.06
N LYS A 20 -19.22 68.43 18.64
CA LYS A 20 -20.41 68.56 19.48
C LYS A 20 -20.82 67.19 20.03
N PRO A 21 -20.64 66.92 21.33
CA PRO A 21 -21.00 65.63 21.91
C PRO A 21 -22.51 65.43 21.88
N VAL A 22 -22.95 64.29 21.35
CA VAL A 22 -24.35 63.86 21.34
C VAL A 22 -24.49 62.71 22.32
N ALA A 23 -25.57 62.69 23.12
CA ALA A 23 -25.84 61.59 24.04
C ALA A 23 -25.90 60.26 23.28
N ALA A 24 -25.20 59.26 23.79
CA ALA A 24 -25.32 57.90 23.31
C ALA A 24 -26.70 57.34 23.65
N ILE A 25 -27.23 56.51 22.76
CA ILE A 25 -28.52 55.85 22.96
C ILE A 25 -28.37 54.33 23.08
N THR A 26 -27.21 53.81 22.68
CA THR A 26 -26.92 52.37 22.69
C THR A 26 -25.42 52.13 22.70
N SER A 27 -25.03 50.97 23.19
CA SER A 27 -23.63 50.51 23.26
C SER A 27 -23.45 49.25 22.44
N CYS A 28 -22.33 49.14 21.72
CA CYS A 28 -21.98 47.91 21.04
C CYS A 28 -21.31 46.96 22.04
N LYS A 29 -21.92 45.81 22.32
CA LYS A 29 -21.34 44.80 23.21
C LYS A 29 -19.99 44.25 22.71
N GLY A 30 -19.74 44.28 21.40
CA GLY A 30 -18.53 43.73 20.79
C GLY A 30 -17.28 44.59 21.00
N CYS A 31 -17.39 45.91 20.83
CA CYS A 31 -16.28 46.83 21.05
C CYS A 31 -16.38 47.66 22.34
N SER A 32 -17.47 47.53 23.09
CA SER A 32 -17.77 48.29 24.32
C SER A 32 -17.78 49.81 24.13
N GLU A 33 -18.12 50.26 22.93
CA GLU A 33 -18.22 51.69 22.59
C GLU A 33 -19.69 52.15 22.58
N ASP A 34 -19.90 53.39 23.01
CA ASP A 34 -21.20 54.05 23.09
C ASP A 34 -21.45 54.93 21.86
N PHE A 35 -22.66 54.82 21.28
CA PHE A 35 -23.00 55.46 20.02
C PHE A 35 -24.35 56.19 20.07
N CYS A 36 -24.45 57.31 19.34
CA CYS A 36 -25.73 57.85 18.92
C CYS A 36 -26.29 56.98 17.78
N ARG A 37 -27.58 57.15 17.44
CA ARG A 37 -28.25 56.30 16.43
C ARG A 37 -27.50 56.24 15.08
N LYS A 38 -27.03 57.39 14.61
CA LYS A 38 -26.34 57.51 13.31
C LYS A 38 -25.04 56.70 13.32
N HIS A 39 -24.16 56.99 14.27
CA HIS A 39 -22.85 56.34 14.37
C HIS A 39 -22.95 54.85 14.74
N PHE A 40 -24.02 54.42 15.41
CA PHE A 40 -24.27 53.00 15.64
C PHE A 40 -24.59 52.26 14.33
N ASN A 41 -25.41 52.86 13.46
CA ASN A 41 -25.70 52.29 12.15
C ASN A 41 -24.44 52.25 11.28
N GLU A 42 -23.66 53.32 11.24
CA GLU A 42 -22.38 53.35 10.51
C GLU A 42 -21.39 52.29 11.03
N HIS A 43 -21.32 52.09 12.35
CA HIS A 43 -20.52 51.02 12.94
C HIS A 43 -21.01 49.63 12.51
N ARG A 44 -22.33 49.40 12.46
CA ARG A 44 -22.91 48.14 11.97
C ARG A 44 -22.62 47.90 10.49
N ASP A 45 -22.68 48.95 9.67
CA ASP A 45 -22.33 48.88 8.25
C ASP A 45 -20.84 48.56 8.05
N GLN A 46 -19.95 49.16 8.84
CA GLN A 46 -18.52 48.84 8.84
C GLN A 46 -18.25 47.37 9.20
N LEU A 47 -18.94 46.83 10.21
CA LEU A 47 -18.83 45.41 10.57
C LEU A 47 -19.32 44.49 9.44
N SER A 48 -20.41 44.86 8.77
CA SER A 48 -20.92 44.12 7.60
C SER A 48 -19.88 44.07 6.48
N ASN A 49 -19.23 45.21 6.19
CA ASN A 49 -18.16 45.28 5.19
C ASN A 49 -16.94 44.43 5.58
N GLN A 50 -16.54 44.42 6.84
CA GLN A 50 -15.46 43.56 7.32
C GLN A 50 -15.79 42.07 7.17
N LEU A 51 -17.04 41.68 7.49
CA LEU A 51 -17.49 40.30 7.31
C LEU A 51 -17.45 39.88 5.84
N HIS A 52 -17.85 40.75 4.91
CA HIS A 52 -17.73 40.48 3.47
C HIS A 52 -16.27 40.25 3.04
N VAL A 53 -15.31 40.99 3.59
CA VAL A 53 -13.87 40.77 3.31
C VAL A 53 -13.44 39.38 3.81
N VAL A 54 -13.86 38.98 5.01
CA VAL A 54 -13.54 37.66 5.57
C VAL A 54 -14.15 36.53 4.73
N ILE A 55 -15.41 36.68 4.31
CA ILE A 55 -16.08 35.71 3.43
C ILE A 55 -15.32 35.58 2.10
N ASN A 56 -14.96 36.70 1.48
CA ASN A 56 -14.18 36.68 0.23
C ASN A 56 -12.81 36.01 0.41
N GLN A 57 -12.12 36.24 1.54
CA GLN A 57 -10.85 35.58 1.84
C GLN A 57 -11.03 34.06 2.02
N HIS A 58 -12.07 33.66 2.75
CA HIS A 58 -12.45 32.26 2.91
C HIS A 58 -12.70 31.57 1.56
N ASP A 59 -13.49 32.21 0.70
CA ASP A 59 -13.84 31.66 -0.61
C ASP A 59 -12.62 31.57 -1.54
N ASN A 60 -11.73 32.57 -1.50
CA ASN A 60 -10.44 32.52 -2.21
C ASN A 60 -9.55 31.38 -1.72
N ILE A 61 -9.50 31.11 -0.41
CA ILE A 61 -8.76 29.98 0.14
C ILE A 61 -9.36 28.66 -0.34
N LEU A 62 -10.69 28.50 -0.25
CA LEU A 62 -11.36 27.30 -0.75
C LEU A 62 -11.10 27.09 -2.25
N GLN A 63 -11.16 28.14 -3.05
CA GLN A 63 -10.84 28.08 -4.47
C GLN A 63 -9.37 27.72 -4.73
N SER A 64 -8.44 28.16 -3.88
CA SER A 64 -7.02 27.79 -3.98
C SER A 64 -6.74 26.33 -3.59
N LEU A 65 -7.55 25.78 -2.67
CA LEU A 65 -7.46 24.40 -2.20
C LEU A 65 -8.22 23.42 -3.09
N GLN A 66 -9.17 23.89 -3.89
CA GLN A 66 -9.81 23.06 -4.90
C GLN A 66 -8.73 22.47 -5.81
N PRO A 67 -8.70 21.13 -5.97
CA PRO A 67 -7.76 20.50 -6.88
C PRO A 67 -7.96 21.12 -8.26
N GLN A 68 -7.00 21.90 -8.73
CA GLN A 68 -6.98 22.32 -10.12
C GLN A 68 -6.79 21.04 -10.93
N ALA A 69 -7.90 20.44 -11.37
CA ALA A 69 -7.95 19.21 -12.15
C ALA A 69 -7.14 19.30 -13.47
N ALA A 70 -6.67 20.50 -13.82
CA ALA A 70 -5.85 20.80 -15.00
C ALA A 70 -4.38 21.17 -14.68
N SER A 71 -3.91 21.04 -13.44
CA SER A 71 -2.49 21.24 -13.15
C SER A 71 -1.69 20.03 -13.63
N ARG A 72 -1.04 20.15 -14.80
CA ARG A 72 -0.12 19.14 -15.39
C ARG A 72 0.86 18.53 -14.38
N SER A 73 1.19 19.23 -13.29
CA SER A 73 2.10 18.72 -12.26
C SER A 73 1.52 17.58 -11.43
N ASN A 74 0.21 17.55 -11.16
CA ASN A 74 -0.41 16.48 -10.38
C ASN A 74 -0.56 15.21 -11.22
N THR A 75 -1.01 15.34 -12.47
CA THR A 75 -1.04 14.21 -13.43
C THR A 75 0.35 13.61 -13.61
N SER A 76 1.39 14.43 -13.77
CA SER A 76 2.77 13.96 -13.92
C SER A 76 3.33 13.27 -12.67
N ARG A 77 2.91 13.67 -11.46
CA ARG A 77 3.32 12.99 -10.21
C ARG A 77 2.64 11.63 -10.06
N VAL A 78 1.34 11.55 -10.33
CA VAL A 78 0.58 10.30 -10.29
C VAL A 78 1.12 9.34 -11.35
N GLU A 79 1.40 9.83 -12.55
CA GLU A 79 1.98 9.01 -13.62
C GLU A 79 3.37 8.47 -13.26
N ARG A 80 4.25 9.30 -12.68
CA ARG A 80 5.56 8.85 -12.16
C ARG A 80 5.42 7.81 -11.05
N ALA A 81 4.48 8.01 -10.11
CA ALA A 81 4.22 7.03 -9.06
C ALA A 81 3.74 5.70 -9.67
N ASN A 82 2.82 5.74 -10.64
CA ASN A 82 2.33 4.56 -11.34
C ASN A 82 3.45 3.83 -12.10
N GLN A 83 4.37 4.55 -12.75
CA GLN A 83 5.54 3.96 -13.41
C GLN A 83 6.46 3.23 -12.42
N LEU A 84 6.72 3.81 -11.24
CA LEU A 84 7.52 3.16 -10.20
C LEU A 84 6.82 1.91 -9.65
N LEU A 85 5.51 1.98 -9.41
CA LEU A 85 4.72 0.83 -8.96
C LEU A 85 4.72 -0.30 -10.00
N GLN A 86 4.62 0.02 -11.29
CA GLN A 86 4.73 -0.96 -12.36
C GLN A 86 6.10 -1.64 -12.40
N GLN A 87 7.18 -0.88 -12.19
CA GLN A 87 8.53 -1.46 -12.12
C GLN A 87 8.67 -2.44 -10.94
N ILE A 88 8.14 -2.08 -9.77
CA ILE A 88 8.11 -2.97 -8.59
C ILE A 88 7.31 -4.24 -8.90
N GLU A 89 6.15 -4.10 -9.53
CA GLU A 89 5.28 -5.23 -9.85
C GLU A 89 5.92 -6.18 -10.88
N GLN A 90 6.57 -5.62 -11.90
CA GLN A 90 7.32 -6.39 -12.90
C GLN A 90 8.50 -7.13 -12.25
N TRP A 91 9.28 -6.43 -11.42
CA TRP A 91 10.38 -7.05 -10.68
C TRP A 91 9.87 -8.18 -9.78
N LYS A 92 8.79 -7.97 -9.04
CA LYS A 92 8.17 -8.99 -8.16
C LYS A 92 7.78 -10.24 -8.95
N THR A 93 7.08 -10.05 -10.06
CA THR A 93 6.63 -11.14 -10.93
C THR A 93 7.83 -11.95 -11.47
N ASN A 94 8.87 -11.25 -11.93
CA ASN A 94 10.08 -11.89 -12.44
C ASN A 94 10.83 -12.66 -11.34
N ALA A 95 10.98 -12.07 -10.15
CA ALA A 95 11.67 -12.70 -9.02
C ALA A 95 10.95 -13.99 -8.57
N ILE A 96 9.63 -13.94 -8.42
CA ILE A 96 8.82 -15.12 -8.09
C ILE A 96 9.00 -16.20 -9.17
N GLY A 97 8.92 -15.81 -10.45
CA GLY A 97 9.09 -16.75 -11.56
C GLY A 97 10.45 -17.45 -11.55
N GLN A 98 11.53 -16.74 -11.24
CA GLN A 98 12.87 -17.33 -11.13
C GLN A 98 12.98 -18.30 -9.95
N VAL A 99 12.52 -17.90 -8.77
CA VAL A 99 12.55 -18.76 -7.57
C VAL A 99 11.75 -20.03 -7.81
N MET A 100 10.55 -19.92 -8.40
CA MET A 100 9.73 -21.08 -8.73
C MET A 100 10.41 -22.02 -9.73
N ARG A 101 11.08 -21.47 -10.75
CA ARG A 101 11.81 -22.28 -11.73
C ARG A 101 12.94 -23.07 -11.06
N VAL A 102 13.78 -22.41 -10.28
CA VAL A 102 14.90 -23.06 -9.59
C VAL A 102 14.40 -24.12 -8.60
N ALA A 103 13.34 -23.82 -7.85
CA ALA A 103 12.73 -24.78 -6.94
C ALA A 103 12.16 -26.00 -7.67
N LYS A 104 11.54 -25.80 -8.83
CA LYS A 104 11.06 -26.89 -9.69
C LYS A 104 12.21 -27.74 -10.22
N ASP A 105 13.25 -27.12 -10.78
CA ASP A 105 14.41 -27.83 -11.32
C ASP A 105 15.12 -28.68 -10.23
N ALA A 106 15.21 -28.14 -9.00
CA ALA A 106 15.72 -28.88 -7.85
C ALA A 106 14.83 -30.09 -7.50
N THR A 107 13.51 -29.89 -7.49
CA THR A 107 12.52 -30.95 -7.21
C THR A 107 12.59 -32.05 -8.27
N ASP A 108 12.54 -31.69 -9.55
CA ASP A 108 12.63 -32.63 -10.69
C ASP A 108 13.96 -33.40 -10.67
N THR A 109 15.03 -32.78 -10.18
CA THR A 109 16.33 -33.44 -10.01
C THR A 109 16.29 -34.46 -8.88
N ILE A 110 15.72 -34.11 -7.72
CA ILE A 110 15.53 -35.03 -6.60
C ILE A 110 14.65 -36.21 -7.05
N GLU A 111 13.51 -35.95 -7.68
CA GLU A 111 12.63 -37.00 -8.19
C GLU A 111 13.38 -37.96 -9.12
N ARG A 112 14.17 -37.44 -10.07
CA ARG A 112 14.98 -38.31 -10.96
C ARG A 112 16.02 -39.12 -10.21
N LEU A 113 16.67 -38.55 -9.19
CA LEU A 113 17.65 -39.26 -8.38
C LEU A 113 17.01 -40.40 -7.59
N PHE A 114 15.80 -40.19 -7.07
CA PHE A 114 15.07 -41.16 -6.25
C PHE A 114 14.08 -42.03 -7.03
N ASN A 115 13.94 -41.84 -8.35
CA ASN A 115 13.06 -42.66 -9.17
C ASN A 115 13.69 -44.04 -9.43
N THR A 116 13.53 -44.91 -8.45
CA THR A 116 13.98 -46.32 -8.45
C THR A 116 13.31 -47.14 -9.55
N GLU A 117 12.09 -46.78 -9.97
CA GLU A 117 11.37 -47.48 -11.03
C GLU A 117 12.14 -47.42 -12.36
N ILE A 118 12.75 -46.28 -12.70
CA ILE A 118 13.56 -46.16 -13.93
C ILE A 118 14.75 -47.14 -13.90
N GLN A 119 15.42 -47.27 -12.76
CA GLN A 119 16.57 -48.17 -12.61
C GLN A 119 16.12 -49.64 -12.67
N LEU A 120 15.01 -49.97 -12.00
CA LEU A 120 14.42 -51.31 -12.04
C LEU A 120 13.94 -51.69 -13.44
N GLN A 121 13.37 -50.76 -14.21
CA GLN A 121 12.95 -51.01 -15.59
C GLN A 121 14.14 -51.31 -16.50
N LYS A 122 15.25 -50.57 -16.38
CA LYS A 122 16.49 -50.87 -17.12
C LYS A 122 17.05 -52.24 -16.78
N LEU A 123 16.98 -52.63 -15.51
CA LEU A 123 17.40 -53.96 -15.07
C LEU A 123 16.50 -55.05 -15.66
N ARG A 124 15.17 -54.87 -15.57
CA ARG A 124 14.18 -55.78 -16.16
C ARG A 124 14.40 -55.98 -17.66
N GLU A 125 14.68 -54.92 -18.40
CA GLU A 125 14.90 -55.02 -19.84
C GLU A 125 16.18 -55.80 -20.16
N ARG A 126 17.28 -55.55 -19.46
CA ARG A 126 18.52 -56.35 -19.61
C ARG A 126 18.26 -57.83 -19.31
N THR A 127 17.54 -58.13 -18.23
CA THR A 127 17.16 -59.51 -17.88
C THR A 127 16.29 -60.15 -18.95
N ARG A 128 15.36 -59.39 -19.54
CA ARG A 128 14.48 -59.86 -20.61
C ARG A 128 15.25 -60.19 -21.88
N VAL A 129 16.21 -59.35 -22.27
CA VAL A 129 17.08 -59.60 -23.44
C VAL A 129 17.87 -60.90 -23.27
N ILE A 130 18.55 -61.07 -22.13
CA ILE A 130 19.32 -62.29 -21.85
C ILE A 130 18.39 -63.52 -21.80
N THR A 131 17.22 -63.40 -21.17
CA THR A 131 16.22 -64.50 -21.15
C THR A 131 15.83 -64.92 -22.56
N LYS A 132 15.68 -63.96 -23.47
CA LYS A 132 15.34 -64.24 -24.86
C LYS A 132 16.51 -64.93 -25.58
N GLU A 133 17.71 -64.37 -25.49
CA GLU A 133 18.90 -64.95 -26.12
C GLU A 133 19.15 -66.40 -25.66
N LEU A 134 19.01 -66.66 -24.36
CA LEU A 134 19.16 -68.01 -23.81
C LEU A 134 18.15 -68.99 -24.40
N ARG A 135 16.88 -68.59 -24.55
CA ARG A 135 15.83 -69.43 -25.15
C ARG A 135 16.08 -69.69 -26.64
N ASP A 136 16.43 -68.63 -27.38
CA ASP A 136 16.70 -68.74 -28.82
C ASP A 136 17.89 -69.69 -29.07
N GLN A 137 18.88 -69.71 -28.17
CA GLN A 137 20.06 -70.56 -28.25
C GLN A 137 19.82 -72.00 -27.78
N GLU A 138 18.98 -72.17 -26.75
CA GLU A 138 18.50 -73.49 -26.30
C GLU A 138 17.68 -74.17 -27.41
N GLU A 139 16.79 -73.45 -28.09
CA GLU A 139 15.95 -74.00 -29.17
C GLU A 139 16.77 -74.35 -30.42
N SER A 140 17.84 -73.61 -30.70
CA SER A 140 18.70 -73.84 -31.86
C SER A 140 19.89 -74.78 -31.62
N ASP A 141 20.14 -75.16 -30.36
CA ASP A 141 21.28 -75.98 -29.92
C ASP A 141 22.63 -75.50 -30.49
N SER A 142 22.78 -74.18 -30.63
CA SER A 142 23.87 -73.55 -31.40
C SER A 142 24.91 -72.81 -30.55
N PHE A 143 24.88 -73.02 -29.22
CA PHE A 143 25.75 -72.31 -28.28
C PHE A 143 27.12 -72.99 -28.15
N VAL A 144 28.14 -72.19 -27.84
CA VAL A 144 29.47 -72.67 -27.45
C VAL A 144 29.87 -72.17 -26.06
N GLU A 145 30.98 -72.67 -25.52
CA GLU A 145 31.44 -72.36 -24.16
C GLU A 145 31.63 -70.85 -23.92
N SER A 146 32.06 -70.11 -24.94
CA SER A 146 32.21 -68.65 -24.83
C SER A 146 30.87 -67.92 -24.65
N ASP A 147 29.77 -68.44 -25.22
CA ASP A 147 28.45 -67.85 -25.03
C ASP A 147 27.95 -68.07 -23.61
N ILE A 148 28.14 -69.29 -23.08
CA ILE A 148 27.82 -69.63 -21.68
C ILE A 148 28.60 -68.72 -20.72
N GLN A 149 29.90 -68.54 -20.95
CA GLN A 149 30.73 -67.64 -20.14
C GLN A 149 30.24 -66.19 -20.22
N ARG A 150 29.86 -65.71 -21.41
CA ARG A 150 29.30 -64.37 -21.61
C ARG A 150 28.01 -64.18 -20.81
N TRP A 151 27.03 -65.06 -20.94
CA TRP A 151 25.76 -64.93 -20.23
C TRP A 151 25.92 -65.10 -18.71
N THR A 152 26.79 -66.01 -18.27
CA THR A 152 27.11 -66.17 -16.84
C THR A 152 27.65 -64.86 -16.24
N LYS A 153 28.58 -64.21 -16.95
CA LYS A 153 29.11 -62.91 -16.54
C LYS A 153 28.01 -61.84 -16.50
N GLN A 154 27.17 -61.76 -17.53
CA GLN A 154 26.09 -60.76 -17.59
C GLN A 154 25.04 -60.98 -16.48
N LEU A 155 24.70 -62.23 -16.16
CA LEU A 155 23.78 -62.55 -15.07
C LEU A 155 24.35 -62.16 -13.70
N GLU A 156 25.64 -62.39 -13.47
CA GLU A 156 26.30 -61.97 -12.23
C GLU A 156 26.37 -60.44 -12.13
N GLU A 157 26.61 -59.74 -13.24
CA GLU A 157 26.54 -58.26 -13.30
C GLU A 157 25.13 -57.75 -12.94
N ILE A 158 24.07 -58.35 -13.50
CA ILE A 158 22.68 -58.01 -13.20
C ILE A 158 22.36 -58.25 -11.72
N LYS A 159 22.78 -59.38 -11.16
CA LYS A 159 22.58 -59.73 -9.74
C LYS A 159 23.29 -58.75 -8.81
N ASN A 160 24.51 -58.36 -9.16
CA ASN A 160 25.26 -57.35 -8.40
C ASN A 160 24.56 -55.97 -8.50
N ASP A 161 24.10 -55.57 -9.68
CA ASP A 161 23.34 -54.32 -9.86
C ASP A 161 22.01 -54.34 -9.07
N ALA A 162 21.34 -55.49 -8.98
CA ALA A 162 20.07 -55.65 -8.26
C ALA A 162 20.21 -55.54 -6.73
N THR A 163 21.35 -56.00 -6.21
CA THR A 163 21.63 -56.07 -4.76
C THR A 163 22.45 -54.88 -4.27
N ARG A 164 23.04 -54.11 -5.18
CA ARG A 164 23.81 -52.91 -4.88
C ARG A 164 22.94 -51.87 -4.19
N PRO A 165 23.35 -51.38 -3.00
CA PRO A 165 22.70 -50.24 -2.37
C PRO A 165 22.69 -49.04 -3.32
N LEU A 166 21.54 -48.38 -3.42
CA LEU A 166 21.44 -47.16 -4.22
C LEU A 166 22.49 -46.15 -3.73
N PRO A 167 23.25 -45.48 -4.62
CA PRO A 167 24.36 -44.61 -4.23
C PRO A 167 24.00 -43.56 -3.16
N PHE A 168 22.77 -43.08 -3.19
CA PHE A 168 22.24 -42.08 -2.24
C PHE A 168 21.88 -42.64 -0.86
N ALA A 169 21.82 -43.95 -0.67
CA ALA A 169 21.65 -44.57 0.66
C ALA A 169 22.93 -44.45 1.52
N ILE A 170 24.08 -44.27 0.87
CA ILE A 170 25.40 -44.14 1.51
C ILE A 170 25.74 -42.66 1.73
N GLN A 171 25.40 -41.80 0.77
CA GLN A 171 25.54 -40.35 0.88
C GLN A 171 24.31 -39.66 0.28
N PRO A 172 23.35 -39.19 1.11
CA PRO A 172 22.19 -38.49 0.60
C PRO A 172 22.61 -37.17 -0.07
N PRO A 173 21.95 -36.76 -1.16
CA PRO A 173 22.22 -35.48 -1.80
C PRO A 173 21.99 -34.35 -0.79
N LYS A 174 22.98 -33.47 -0.66
CA LYS A 174 22.89 -32.26 0.17
C LYS A 174 22.29 -31.13 -0.65
N ILE A 175 21.26 -30.49 -0.11
CA ILE A 175 20.68 -29.28 -0.69
C ILE A 175 21.26 -28.08 0.06
N GLU A 176 21.80 -27.13 -0.68
CA GLU A 176 22.27 -25.85 -0.14
C GLU A 176 21.40 -24.73 -0.71
N ILE A 177 20.65 -24.07 0.18
CA ILE A 177 19.83 -22.92 -0.17
C ILE A 177 20.58 -21.67 0.27
N GLN A 178 20.98 -20.84 -0.68
CA GLN A 178 21.67 -19.59 -0.37
C GLN A 178 20.71 -18.60 0.30
N SER A 179 21.21 -17.89 1.32
CA SER A 179 20.46 -16.82 1.96
C SER A 179 20.39 -15.61 1.03
N ILE A 180 19.18 -15.06 0.88
CA ILE A 180 18.92 -13.88 0.05
C ILE A 180 18.77 -12.67 0.99
N PRO A 181 19.57 -11.60 0.85
CA PRO A 181 19.53 -10.45 1.75
C PRO A 181 18.36 -9.51 1.40
N TRP A 182 17.13 -9.92 1.76
CA TRP A 182 15.88 -9.26 1.40
C TRP A 182 15.85 -7.75 1.69
N ASP A 183 16.47 -7.31 2.78
CA ASP A 183 16.49 -5.90 3.20
C ASP A 183 17.27 -4.96 2.25
N SER A 184 18.09 -5.53 1.36
CA SER A 184 18.96 -4.77 0.46
C SER A 184 18.49 -4.73 -0.98
N ILE A 185 17.43 -5.48 -1.32
CA ILE A 185 17.05 -5.77 -2.70
C ILE A 185 16.39 -4.58 -3.38
N ILE A 186 15.54 -3.83 -2.67
CA ILE A 186 14.93 -2.60 -3.18
C ILE A 186 15.25 -1.46 -2.21
N LYS A 187 15.82 -0.39 -2.74
CA LYS A 187 16.04 0.86 -2.00
C LYS A 187 15.31 2.00 -2.70
N ILE A 188 14.45 2.68 -1.95
CA ILE A 188 13.78 3.89 -2.42
C ILE A 188 14.58 5.09 -1.89
N HIS A 189 15.19 5.84 -2.79
CA HIS A 189 15.90 7.07 -2.45
C HIS A 189 14.94 8.26 -2.61
N SER A 190 14.69 9.01 -1.55
CA SER A 190 14.06 10.33 -1.66
C SER A 190 15.11 11.37 -2.02
N ALA A 191 14.78 12.28 -2.94
CA ALA A 191 15.62 13.44 -3.19
C ALA A 191 15.64 14.32 -1.92
N PRO A 192 16.80 14.89 -1.53
CA PRO A 192 16.85 15.82 -0.41
C PRO A 192 15.99 17.05 -0.70
N PRO A 193 15.30 17.62 0.31
CA PRO A 193 14.49 18.81 0.11
C PRO A 193 15.39 19.96 -0.36
N SER A 194 15.12 20.45 -1.57
CA SER A 194 15.79 21.62 -2.14
C SER A 194 15.52 22.84 -1.26
N THR A 195 16.56 23.35 -0.61
CA THR A 195 16.56 24.63 0.13
C THR A 195 16.40 25.79 -0.85
N LYS A 196 15.17 26.08 -1.28
CA LYS A 196 14.87 27.34 -1.97
C LYS A 196 14.45 28.40 -0.95
N THR A 197 15.39 29.29 -0.68
CA THR A 197 15.25 30.56 0.03
C THR A 197 13.99 31.32 -0.38
N THR A 198 13.16 31.60 0.63
CA THR A 198 11.98 32.46 0.59
C THR A 198 12.33 33.87 0.09
N ASN A 199 11.83 34.27 -1.07
CA ASN A 199 11.65 35.68 -1.40
C ASN A 199 10.21 36.09 -1.08
N ARG A 200 10.07 36.78 0.05
CA ARG A 200 8.84 37.38 0.56
C ARG A 200 8.40 38.50 -0.38
N ALA A 201 7.35 38.24 -1.16
CA ALA A 201 6.62 39.28 -1.86
C ALA A 201 5.99 40.24 -0.83
N GLN A 202 6.14 41.53 -1.11
CA GLN A 202 5.65 42.63 -0.29
C GLN A 202 4.13 42.57 -0.17
N ALA A 203 3.63 42.66 1.06
CA ALA A 203 2.21 42.86 1.33
C ALA A 203 1.81 44.30 0.93
N PRO A 204 0.60 44.51 0.40
CA PRO A 204 0.09 45.86 0.14
C PRO A 204 -0.13 46.62 1.46
N PRO A 205 -0.06 47.96 1.46
CA PRO A 205 -0.14 48.76 2.68
C PRO A 205 -1.52 48.62 3.34
N THR A 206 -1.54 48.00 4.51
CA THR A 206 -2.66 48.00 5.44
C THR A 206 -2.80 49.40 6.04
N ILE A 207 -3.77 50.18 5.54
CA ILE A 207 -4.30 51.32 6.29
C ILE A 207 -5.27 50.74 7.33
N PHE A 208 -4.70 50.25 8.44
CA PHE A 208 -5.45 49.88 9.63
C PHE A 208 -4.97 50.77 10.78
N LYS A 209 -5.83 51.68 11.24
CA LYS A 209 -5.74 52.23 12.59
C LYS A 209 -6.54 51.31 13.50
N PRO A 210 -5.89 50.50 14.37
CA PRO A 210 -6.59 49.65 15.31
C PRO A 210 -7.22 50.50 16.42
N CYS A 211 -8.48 50.22 16.77
CA CYS A 211 -9.01 50.61 18.07
C CYS A 211 -8.25 49.80 19.13
N HIS A 212 -7.43 50.49 19.92
CA HIS A 212 -6.70 49.92 21.05
C HIS A 212 -7.67 49.39 22.11
N HIS A 213 -7.79 48.06 22.23
CA HIS A 213 -7.68 47.34 23.50
C HIS A 213 -7.45 45.84 23.24
N PRO A 214 -6.62 45.14 24.04
CA PRO A 214 -6.27 43.75 23.82
C PRO A 214 -7.34 42.84 24.43
N LEU A 215 -8.03 42.08 23.59
CA LEU A 215 -8.86 40.97 24.05
C LEU A 215 -8.36 39.67 23.43
N HIS A 216 -7.80 38.85 24.30
CA HIS A 216 -7.60 37.42 24.17
C HIS A 216 -8.93 36.75 23.80
N TYR A 217 -9.21 36.56 22.51
CA TYR A 217 -10.31 35.69 22.07
C TYR A 217 -10.04 35.15 20.66
N TYR A 218 -8.91 34.46 20.48
CA TYR A 218 -8.54 33.81 19.22
C TYR A 218 -7.95 32.40 19.42
N THR A 219 -8.42 31.66 20.42
CA THR A 219 -8.09 30.23 20.58
C THR A 219 -9.25 29.28 20.30
N SER A 220 -10.48 29.76 20.12
CA SER A 220 -11.64 28.86 19.91
C SER A 220 -11.97 28.52 18.45
N ILE A 221 -11.45 29.27 17.47
CA ILE A 221 -11.74 29.01 16.03
C ILE A 221 -10.72 28.05 15.41
N ILE A 222 -9.51 27.93 15.97
CA ILE A 222 -8.49 26.98 15.49
C ILE A 222 -8.86 25.53 15.87
N HIS A 223 -9.64 25.32 16.93
CA HIS A 223 -10.07 23.97 17.34
C HIS A 223 -11.16 23.36 16.43
N PHE A 224 -11.92 24.18 15.70
CA PHE A 224 -12.97 23.67 14.79
C PHE A 224 -12.41 23.19 13.45
N ILE A 225 -11.23 23.67 13.05
CA ILE A 225 -10.56 23.22 11.81
C ILE A 225 -9.90 21.84 11.99
N TYR A 226 -9.52 21.47 13.22
CA TYR A 226 -8.88 20.18 13.49
C TYR A 226 -9.86 18.99 13.47
N ILE A 227 -11.13 19.19 13.83
CA ILE A 227 -12.13 18.10 13.92
C ILE A 227 -12.63 17.65 12.54
N VAL A 228 -12.59 18.52 11.52
CA VAL A 228 -13.02 18.16 10.16
C VAL A 228 -11.99 17.28 9.43
N PHE A 229 -10.73 17.27 9.88
CA PHE A 229 -9.66 16.49 9.23
C PHE A 229 -9.59 15.02 9.70
N GLU A 230 -10.14 14.66 10.86
CA GLU A 230 -10.13 13.27 11.37
C GLU A 230 -11.29 12.40 10.86
N HIS A 231 -12.38 12.99 10.37
CA HIS A 231 -13.57 12.23 9.97
C HIS A 231 -13.60 11.73 8.51
N ASN A 232 -12.55 11.96 7.72
CA ASN A 232 -12.52 11.57 6.29
C ASN A 232 -11.55 10.41 5.97
N ALA A 233 -11.06 9.70 6.99
CA ALA A 233 -10.21 8.52 6.84
C ALA A 233 -10.97 7.23 7.15
N THR A 234 -12.10 6.98 6.48
CA THR A 234 -12.71 5.64 6.42
C THR A 234 -12.11 4.88 5.24
N PHE A 235 -10.96 4.26 5.49
CA PHE A 235 -10.32 3.29 4.60
C PHE A 235 -11.17 2.01 4.61
N GLN A 236 -11.92 1.75 3.54
CA GLN A 236 -12.55 0.45 3.32
C GLN A 236 -11.50 -0.53 2.77
N GLU A 237 -11.23 -1.59 3.53
CA GLU A 237 -10.45 -2.74 3.05
C GLU A 237 -11.18 -3.45 1.90
N PRO A 238 -10.46 -3.90 0.86
CA PRO A 238 -11.03 -4.76 -0.17
C PRO A 238 -11.22 -6.17 0.38
N THR A 239 -12.48 -6.60 0.51
CA THR A 239 -12.85 -7.99 0.80
C THR A 239 -12.45 -8.91 -0.36
N THR A 240 -11.47 -9.78 -0.13
CA THR A 240 -11.17 -10.92 -1.01
C THR A 240 -12.26 -12.00 -0.91
N PRO A 241 -12.82 -12.49 -2.03
CA PRO A 241 -13.70 -13.65 -1.99
C PRO A 241 -12.91 -14.96 -1.89
N THR A 242 -13.17 -15.70 -0.81
CA THR A 242 -12.68 -17.05 -0.53
C THR A 242 -13.29 -18.07 -1.52
N PRO A 243 -12.55 -19.09 -2.00
CA PRO A 243 -13.06 -20.05 -2.97
C PRO A 243 -14.04 -21.04 -2.33
N HIS A 244 -15.22 -21.19 -2.94
CA HIS A 244 -16.21 -22.19 -2.58
C HIS A 244 -15.69 -23.60 -2.87
N ARG A 245 -15.45 -24.34 -1.78
CA ARG A 245 -15.19 -25.77 -1.71
C ARG A 245 -16.49 -26.54 -1.97
N HIS A 246 -16.75 -26.97 -3.20
CA HIS A 246 -17.79 -27.98 -3.47
C HIS A 246 -17.23 -29.40 -3.34
N LYS A 247 -17.80 -30.12 -2.37
CA LYS A 247 -17.56 -31.54 -2.11
C LYS A 247 -18.13 -32.40 -3.24
N ARG A 248 -17.27 -33.27 -3.76
CA ARG A 248 -17.47 -34.68 -4.15
C ARG A 248 -18.83 -35.27 -3.75
N ILE A 249 -19.60 -35.72 -4.74
CA ILE A 249 -20.53 -36.87 -4.61
C ILE A 249 -20.09 -37.92 -5.62
N GLN A 250 -19.72 -39.09 -5.08
CA GLN A 250 -19.61 -40.34 -5.83
C GLN A 250 -21.01 -40.85 -6.14
N ASN A 251 -21.21 -41.44 -7.32
CA ASN A 251 -21.99 -42.67 -7.41
C ASN A 251 -21.62 -43.44 -8.68
N SER A 252 -20.96 -44.57 -8.46
CA SER A 252 -20.98 -45.72 -9.36
C SER A 252 -22.40 -46.23 -9.53
N ARG A 253 -22.75 -46.68 -10.74
CA ARG A 253 -23.48 -47.94 -10.93
C ARG A 253 -23.29 -48.47 -12.35
N HIS A 254 -22.77 -49.70 -12.39
CA HIS A 254 -22.85 -50.67 -13.46
C HIS A 254 -24.25 -50.78 -14.09
N THR A 255 -24.29 -51.10 -15.39
CA THR A 255 -24.89 -52.32 -15.99
C THR A 255 -24.52 -52.32 -17.49
N ASN A 256 -23.70 -53.25 -17.98
CA ASN A 256 -24.10 -54.49 -18.66
C ASN A 256 -25.01 -54.29 -19.88
N LYS A 257 -24.43 -54.25 -21.09
CA LYS A 257 -24.68 -55.15 -22.22
C LYS A 257 -23.71 -54.83 -23.38
#